data_AF-A0A366GI19-F1
#
_entry.id   AF-A0A366GI19-F1
#
_cell.length_a   1.000
_cell.length_b   1.000
_cell.length_c   1.000
_cell.angle_alpha   90.00
_cell.angle_beta   90.00
_cell.angle_gamma   90.00
#
_symmetry.space_group_name_H-M   'P 1'
#
loop_
_entity.id
_entity.type
_entity.pdbx_description
1 polymer ?
#
loop_
_entity_poly.entity_id
_entity_poly.type
_entity_poly.pdbx_seq_one_letter_code
_entity_poly.pdbx_strand_id
1 'polypeptide(L)'
;MKKITDERLIVQNLQHIKIAYIVQTIGVLSILGYEVFKGGIEGMTKNPLWMVFMLTSIIYSYLNMSVSVEHERKLKNPVKSLIISLIVVTIIALVFAILTSITPNFNWVNGLLIGGIIFICGVIPVSYVYRLRIKQEKDLEQND
;
A
#
# COMPACT_ATOMS: atom_id res chain seq x y z
N MET A 1 -31.00 -0.72 14.09
CA MET A 1 -29.84 -0.64 15.00
C MET A 1 -29.88 0.71 15.71
N LYS A 2 -29.80 0.73 17.05
CA LYS A 2 -29.77 1.99 17.81
C LYS A 2 -28.37 2.59 17.66
N LYS A 3 -28.26 3.86 17.25
CA LYS A 3 -26.98 4.53 17.09
C LYS A 3 -26.32 4.65 18.46
N ILE A 4 -25.10 4.13 18.59
CA ILE A 4 -24.29 4.31 19.81
C ILE A 4 -23.83 5.77 19.80
N THR A 5 -24.23 6.54 20.80
CA THR A 5 -23.90 7.96 20.94
C THR A 5 -22.83 8.23 21.99
N ASP A 6 -22.53 7.26 22.85
CA ASP A 6 -21.49 7.40 23.88
C ASP A 6 -20.10 7.15 23.28
N GLU A 7 -19.21 8.13 23.42
CA GLU A 7 -17.82 8.07 22.94
C GLU A 7 -17.04 6.88 23.52
N ARG A 8 -17.29 6.53 24.79
CA ARG A 8 -16.60 5.39 25.45
C ARG A 8 -16.93 4.07 24.76
N LEU A 9 -18.20 3.89 24.40
CA LEU A 9 -18.68 2.70 23.69
C LEU A 9 -18.19 2.67 22.24
N ILE A 10 -18.04 3.84 21.58
CA ILE A 10 -17.44 3.93 20.24
C ILE A 10 -15.98 3.47 20.26
N VAL A 11 -15.18 3.97 21.21
CA VAL A 11 -13.78 3.57 21.35
C VAL A 11 -13.65 2.07 21.62
N GLN A 12 -14.48 1.52 22.51
CA GLN A 12 -14.49 0.09 22.78
C GLN A 12 -14.84 -0.73 21.54
N ASN A 13 -15.84 -0.30 20.77
CA ASN A 13 -16.20 -0.95 19.51
C ASN A 13 -15.05 -0.91 18.48
N LEU A 14 -14.32 0.21 18.39
CA LEU A 14 -13.12 0.31 17.54
C LEU A 14 -12.02 -0.66 17.97
N GLN A 15 -11.81 -0.85 19.29
CA GLN A 15 -10.87 -1.86 19.79
C GLN A 15 -11.32 -3.29 19.42
N HIS A 16 -12.61 -3.59 19.49
CA HIS A 16 -13.15 -4.89 19.06
C HIS A 16 -12.94 -5.13 17.56
N ILE A 17 -13.22 -4.14 16.72
CA ILE A 17 -12.95 -4.21 15.27
C ILE A 17 -11.47 -4.43 15.01
N LYS A 18 -10.58 -3.72 15.73
CA LYS A 18 -9.13 -3.90 15.61
C LYS A 18 -8.68 -5.33 15.93
N ILE A 19 -9.18 -5.91 17.03
CA ILE A 19 -8.84 -7.29 17.42
C ILE A 19 -9.37 -8.27 16.37
N ALA A 20 -10.62 -8.13 15.95
CA ALA A 20 -11.23 -8.98 14.92
C ALA A 20 -10.44 -8.91 13.60
N TYR A 21 -10.03 -7.71 13.18
CA TYR A 21 -9.21 -7.51 11.98
C TYR A 21 -7.84 -8.18 12.09
N ILE A 22 -7.17 -8.10 13.24
CA ILE A 22 -5.89 -8.81 13.48
C ILE A 22 -6.08 -10.32 13.36
N VAL A 23 -7.10 -10.87 14.03
CA VAL A 23 -7.40 -12.31 13.99
C VAL A 23 -7.73 -12.75 12.57
N GLN A 24 -8.56 -12.00 11.85
CA GLN A 24 -8.91 -12.26 10.46
C GLN A 24 -7.67 -12.25 9.56
N THR A 25 -6.80 -11.25 9.73
CA THR A 25 -5.56 -11.14 8.94
C THR A 25 -4.64 -12.33 9.18
N ILE A 26 -4.45 -12.74 10.44
CA ILE A 26 -3.66 -13.93 10.78
C ILE A 26 -4.29 -15.19 10.20
N GLY A 27 -5.61 -15.34 10.27
CA GLY A 27 -6.34 -16.46 9.69
C GLY A 27 -6.15 -16.55 8.17
N VAL A 28 -6.31 -15.44 7.46
CA VAL A 28 -6.09 -15.36 6.00
C VAL A 28 -4.64 -15.70 5.66
N LEU A 29 -3.66 -15.12 6.36
CA LEU A 29 -2.24 -15.42 6.15
C LEU A 29 -1.91 -16.88 6.42
N SER A 30 -2.55 -17.51 7.41
CA SER A 30 -2.34 -18.93 7.73
C SER A 30 -2.87 -19.84 6.62
N ILE A 31 -4.06 -19.55 6.08
CA ILE A 31 -4.67 -20.31 4.97
C ILE A 31 -3.81 -20.17 3.71
N LEU A 32 -3.47 -18.93 3.34
CA LEU A 32 -2.63 -18.66 2.16
C LEU A 32 -1.23 -19.26 2.33
N GLY A 33 -0.64 -19.15 3.53
CA GLY A 33 0.65 -19.75 3.85
C GLY A 33 0.64 -21.27 3.71
N TYR A 34 -0.43 -21.95 4.17
CA TYR A 34 -0.60 -23.38 3.97
C TYR A 34 -0.64 -23.77 2.48
N GLU A 35 -1.32 -22.99 1.65
CA GLU A 35 -1.35 -23.23 0.21
C GLU A 35 0.00 -23.02 -0.48
N VAL A 36 0.80 -22.06 -0.01
CA VAL A 36 2.18 -21.91 -0.47
C VAL A 36 3.00 -23.17 -0.19
N PHE A 37 2.86 -23.79 1.00
CA PHE A 37 3.57 -25.04 1.30
C PHE A 37 3.09 -26.22 0.46
N LYS A 38 1.80 -26.27 0.11
CA LYS A 38 1.20 -27.39 -0.62
C LYS A 38 1.37 -27.32 -2.14
N GLY A 39 1.24 -26.13 -2.71
CA GLY A 39 1.17 -25.90 -4.16
C GLY A 39 2.07 -24.76 -4.66
N GLY A 40 2.97 -24.26 -3.81
CA GLY A 40 3.82 -23.12 -4.13
C GLY A 40 3.04 -21.82 -4.29
N ILE A 41 3.72 -20.81 -4.84
CA ILE A 41 3.12 -19.50 -5.12
C ILE A 41 1.94 -19.60 -6.08
N GLU A 42 1.97 -20.54 -7.02
CA GLU A 42 0.89 -20.75 -7.97
C GLU A 42 -0.38 -21.31 -7.31
N GLY A 43 -0.23 -22.16 -6.29
CA GLY A 43 -1.35 -22.64 -5.47
C GLY A 43 -2.04 -21.48 -4.73
N MET A 44 -1.25 -20.58 -4.14
CA MET A 44 -1.76 -19.41 -3.42
C MET A 44 -2.46 -18.41 -4.34
N THR A 45 -1.88 -18.08 -5.50
CA THR A 45 -2.46 -17.05 -6.40
C THR A 45 -3.73 -17.51 -7.09
N LYS A 46 -3.95 -18.83 -7.23
CA LYS A 46 -5.19 -19.41 -7.75
C LYS A 46 -6.34 -19.40 -6.74
N ASN A 47 -6.06 -19.24 -5.45
CA ASN A 47 -7.11 -19.18 -4.44
C ASN A 47 -7.82 -17.83 -4.49
N PRO A 48 -9.17 -17.79 -4.59
CA PRO A 48 -9.92 -16.54 -4.55
C PRO A 48 -9.65 -15.71 -3.28
N LEU A 49 -9.32 -16.35 -2.16
CA LEU A 49 -8.95 -15.68 -0.92
C LEU A 49 -7.74 -14.77 -1.08
N TRP A 50 -6.77 -15.16 -1.92
CA TRP A 50 -5.60 -14.33 -2.21
C TRP A 50 -6.01 -13.04 -2.93
N MET A 51 -6.92 -13.13 -3.90
CA MET A 51 -7.41 -11.97 -4.63
C MET A 51 -8.14 -11.00 -3.71
N VAL A 52 -9.02 -11.50 -2.84
CA VAL A 52 -9.73 -10.66 -1.86
C VAL A 52 -8.74 -10.00 -0.91
N PHE A 53 -7.77 -10.76 -0.38
CA PHE A 53 -6.73 -10.25 0.50
C PHE A 53 -5.92 -9.11 -0.15
N MET A 54 -5.49 -9.30 -1.40
CA MET A 54 -4.73 -8.30 -2.14
C MET A 54 -5.55 -7.03 -2.37
N LEU A 55 -6.82 -7.17 -2.80
CA LEU A 55 -7.70 -6.02 -3.01
C LEU A 55 -7.93 -5.24 -1.70
N THR A 56 -8.23 -5.94 -0.60
CA THR A 56 -8.42 -5.29 0.71
C THR A 56 -7.15 -4.61 1.19
N SER A 57 -5.98 -5.20 0.95
CA SER A 57 -4.68 -4.63 1.34
C SER A 57 -4.37 -3.36 0.57
N ILE A 58 -4.68 -3.32 -0.73
CA ILE A 58 -4.52 -2.13 -1.56
C ILE A 58 -5.41 -1.00 -1.04
N ILE A 59 -6.72 -1.27 -0.84
CA ILE A 59 -7.66 -0.28 -0.32
C ILE A 59 -7.21 0.23 1.05
N TYR A 60 -6.86 -0.69 1.96
CA TYR A 60 -6.39 -0.34 3.30
C TYR A 60 -5.12 0.53 3.25
N SER A 61 -4.17 0.23 2.36
CA SER A 61 -2.96 1.03 2.18
C SER A 61 -3.28 2.47 1.75
N TYR A 62 -4.21 2.67 0.81
CA TYR A 62 -4.64 4.01 0.38
C TYR A 62 -5.34 4.78 1.50
N LEU A 63 -6.23 4.13 2.26
CA LEU A 63 -6.89 4.76 3.42
C LEU A 63 -5.87 5.12 4.52
N ASN A 64 -4.91 4.23 4.77
CA ASN A 64 -3.87 4.49 5.77
C ASN A 64 -2.94 5.63 5.33
N MET A 65 -2.69 5.75 4.03
CA MET A 65 -1.89 6.82 3.46
C MET A 65 -2.53 8.21 3.66
N SER A 66 -3.86 8.34 3.48
CA SER A 66 -4.53 9.62 3.74
C SER A 66 -4.42 10.04 5.21
N VAL A 67 -4.63 9.10 6.14
CA VAL A 67 -4.46 9.35 7.59
C VAL A 67 -3.01 9.67 7.94
N SER A 68 -2.06 8.97 7.32
CA SER A 68 -0.63 9.17 7.58
C SER A 68 -0.14 10.56 7.17
N VAL A 69 -0.68 11.13 6.08
CA VAL A 69 -0.32 12.48 5.62
C VAL A 69 -0.85 13.54 6.58
N GLU A 70 -2.11 13.39 7.02
CA GLU A 70 -2.72 14.31 7.99
C GLU A 70 -2.03 14.29 9.36
N HIS A 71 -1.50 13.14 9.77
CA HIS A 71 -0.75 12.99 11.03
C HIS A 71 0.72 13.50 10.96
N GLU A 72 1.20 14.00 9.80
CA GLU A 72 2.56 14.53 9.70
C GLU A 72 2.71 15.82 10.53
N ARG A 73 3.49 15.78 11.62
CA ARG A 73 3.72 16.93 12.53
C ARG A 73 4.40 18.15 11.89
N LYS A 74 5.05 17.98 10.73
CA LYS A 74 5.72 19.04 9.98
C LYS A 74 5.26 18.97 8.54
N LEU A 75 4.77 20.08 8.01
CA LEU A 75 4.45 20.20 6.59
C LEU A 75 5.72 19.98 5.78
N LYS A 76 5.75 18.90 5.03
CA LYS A 76 6.79 18.64 4.04
C LYS A 76 6.39 19.33 2.76
N ASN A 77 7.29 20.14 2.22
CA ASN A 77 7.10 20.75 0.90
C ASN A 77 6.75 19.64 -0.13
N PRO A 78 5.58 19.71 -0.78
CA PRO A 78 5.02 18.61 -1.56
C PRO A 78 5.89 18.31 -2.77
N VAL A 79 6.49 19.33 -3.39
CA VAL A 79 7.36 19.20 -4.56
C VAL A 79 8.66 18.51 -4.20
N LYS A 80 9.32 18.95 -3.10
CA LYS A 80 10.57 18.32 -2.64
C LYS A 80 10.34 16.86 -2.27
N SER A 81 9.24 16.56 -1.57
CA SER A 81 8.96 15.17 -1.21
C SER A 81 8.57 14.31 -2.42
N LEU A 82 7.86 14.85 -3.41
CA LEU A 82 7.56 14.14 -4.66
C LEU A 82 8.88 13.75 -5.33
N ILE A 83 9.79 14.70 -5.55
CA ILE A 83 11.07 14.45 -6.22
C ILE A 83 11.85 13.34 -5.52
N ILE A 84 11.98 13.41 -4.18
CA ILE A 84 12.68 12.36 -3.41
C ILE A 84 12.00 11.01 -3.60
N SER A 85 10.67 10.94 -3.48
CA SER A 85 9.94 9.68 -3.63
C SER A 85 10.03 9.12 -5.06
N LEU A 86 10.04 9.99 -6.08
CA LEU A 86 10.19 9.58 -7.47
C LEU A 86 11.59 9.04 -7.75
N ILE A 87 12.64 9.67 -7.19
CA ILE A 87 14.01 9.17 -7.27
C ILE A 87 14.09 7.78 -6.64
N VAL A 88 13.52 7.59 -5.44
CA VAL A 88 13.51 6.28 -4.77
C VAL A 88 12.79 5.22 -5.60
N VAL A 89 11.60 5.51 -6.13
CA VAL A 89 10.87 4.59 -7.01
C VAL A 89 11.68 4.25 -8.27
N THR A 90 12.35 5.23 -8.87
CA THR A 90 13.20 5.04 -10.04
C THR A 90 14.37 4.11 -9.73
N ILE A 91 15.05 4.32 -8.60
CA ILE A 91 16.16 3.46 -8.15
C ILE A 91 15.68 2.03 -7.94
N ILE A 92 14.55 1.83 -7.26
CA ILE A 92 13.98 0.50 -7.02
C ILE A 92 13.65 -0.18 -8.36
N ALA A 93 12.95 0.52 -9.27
CA ALA A 93 12.62 -0.01 -10.59
C ALA A 93 13.86 -0.42 -11.39
N LEU A 94 14.92 0.40 -11.34
CA LEU A 94 16.20 0.11 -12.01
C LEU A 94 16.88 -1.13 -11.41
N VAL A 95 16.91 -1.26 -10.08
CA VAL A 95 17.46 -2.43 -9.40
C VAL A 95 16.75 -3.71 -9.85
N PHE A 96 15.41 -3.71 -9.87
CA PHE A 96 14.65 -4.86 -10.33
C PHE A 96 14.81 -5.15 -11.83
N ALA A 97 14.93 -4.11 -12.67
CA ALA A 97 15.20 -4.27 -14.10
C ALA A 97 16.55 -4.96 -14.36
N ILE A 98 17.59 -4.54 -13.62
CA ILE A 98 18.93 -5.12 -13.72
C ILE A 98 18.94 -6.56 -13.19
N LEU A 99 18.38 -6.81 -12.00
CA LEU A 99 18.32 -8.15 -11.41
C LEU A 99 17.61 -9.14 -12.34
N THR A 100 16.49 -8.74 -12.93
CA THR A 100 15.75 -9.59 -13.86
C THR A 100 16.56 -9.82 -15.15
N SER A 101 17.27 -8.81 -15.65
CA SER A 101 18.08 -8.95 -16.87
C SER A 101 19.29 -9.88 -16.72
N ILE A 102 19.77 -10.09 -15.49
CA ILE A 102 20.89 -11.00 -15.18
C ILE A 102 20.38 -12.43 -14.89
N THR A 103 19.08 -12.60 -14.65
CA THR A 103 18.49 -13.90 -14.29
C THR A 103 18.46 -14.84 -15.50
N PRO A 104 18.94 -16.10 -15.37
CA PRO A 104 18.87 -17.10 -16.43
C PRO A 104 17.41 -17.30 -16.88
N ASN A 105 17.18 -17.38 -18.19
CA ASN A 105 15.86 -17.43 -18.87
C ASN A 105 15.15 -16.08 -19.09
N PHE A 106 15.66 -14.96 -18.58
CA PHE A 106 15.09 -13.64 -18.82
C PHE A 106 15.98 -12.81 -19.75
N ASN A 107 15.39 -12.28 -20.83
CA ASN A 107 16.08 -11.36 -21.75
C ASN A 107 16.08 -9.93 -21.21
N TRP A 108 16.94 -9.08 -21.78
CA TRP A 108 17.01 -7.65 -21.45
C TRP A 108 15.65 -6.92 -21.60
N VAL A 109 14.86 -7.34 -22.60
CA VAL A 109 13.49 -6.83 -22.83
C VAL A 109 12.55 -7.16 -21.65
N ASN A 110 12.70 -8.33 -21.03
CA ASN A 110 11.87 -8.72 -19.88
C ASN A 110 12.23 -7.91 -18.63
N GLY A 111 13.52 -7.64 -18.43
CA GLY A 111 13.98 -6.77 -17.36
C GLY A 111 13.45 -5.34 -17.51
N LEU A 112 13.47 -4.80 -18.73
CA LEU A 112 12.91 -3.48 -19.02
C LEU A 112 11.38 -3.45 -18.81
N LEU A 113 10.66 -4.51 -19.22
CA LEU A 113 9.23 -4.65 -18.97
C LEU A 113 8.89 -4.67 -17.47
N ILE A 114 9.58 -5.51 -16.69
CA ILE A 114 9.35 -5.62 -15.25
C ILE A 114 9.70 -4.32 -14.53
N GLY A 115 10.83 -3.69 -14.88
CA GLY A 115 11.21 -2.38 -14.37
C GLY A 115 10.16 -1.32 -14.69
N GLY A 116 9.64 -1.30 -15.92
CA GLY A 116 8.58 -0.39 -16.36
C GLY A 116 7.28 -0.58 -15.58
N ILE A 117 6.85 -1.83 -15.35
CA ILE A 117 5.66 -2.14 -14.55
C ILE A 117 5.82 -1.63 -13.11
N ILE A 118 6.98 -1.91 -12.48
CA ILE A 118 7.27 -1.44 -11.11
C ILE A 118 7.27 0.08 -11.05
N PHE A 119 7.86 0.74 -12.04
CA PHE A 119 7.89 2.19 -12.13
C PHE A 119 6.48 2.78 -12.20
N ILE A 120 5.64 2.29 -13.12
CA ILE A 120 4.25 2.76 -13.27
C ILE A 120 3.46 2.51 -11.97
N CYS A 121 3.57 1.33 -11.39
CA CYS A 121 2.92 1.00 -10.12
C CYS A 121 3.40 1.87 -8.96
N GLY A 122 4.66 2.29 -8.93
CA GLY A 122 5.20 3.16 -7.88
C GLY A 122 4.83 4.64 -8.05
N VAL A 123 4.71 5.12 -9.29
CA VAL A 123 4.34 6.51 -9.60
C VAL A 123 2.90 6.82 -9.17
N ILE A 124 1.98 5.86 -9.25
CA ILE A 124 0.56 6.07 -8.90
C ILE A 124 0.40 6.44 -7.40
N PRO A 125 0.89 5.65 -6.42
CA PRO A 125 0.87 6.04 -5.00
C PRO A 125 1.60 7.36 -4.72
N VAL A 126 2.77 7.58 -5.33
CA VAL A 126 3.54 8.83 -5.14
C VAL A 126 2.73 10.05 -5.59
N SER A 127 2.08 9.94 -6.74
CA SER A 127 1.21 11.00 -7.26
C SER A 127 0.01 11.25 -6.35
N TYR A 128 -0.55 10.20 -5.76
CA TYR A 128 -1.65 10.32 -4.80
C TYR A 128 -1.20 11.05 -3.52
N VAL A 129 -0.05 10.70 -2.94
CA VAL A 129 0.53 11.42 -1.78
C VAL A 129 0.72 12.91 -2.08
N TYR A 130 1.26 13.22 -3.26
CA TYR A 130 1.47 14.61 -3.66
C TYR A 130 0.17 15.42 -3.68
N ARG A 131 -0.91 14.84 -4.23
CA ARG A 131 -2.23 15.47 -4.22
C ARG A 131 -2.77 15.67 -2.81
N LEU A 132 -2.58 14.70 -1.93
CA LEU A 132 -2.99 14.82 -0.52
C LEU A 132 -2.25 15.95 0.20
N ARG A 133 -0.94 16.07 0.00
CA ARG A 133 -0.13 17.13 0.64
C ARG A 133 -0.47 18.52 0.14
N ILE A 134 -0.70 18.70 -1.17
CA ILE A 134 -1.17 20.00 -1.70
C ILE A 134 -2.52 20.37 -1.10
N LYS A 135 -3.42 19.39 -0.98
CA LYS A 135 -4.73 19.65 -0.37
C LYS A 135 -4.57 20.12 1.07
N GLN A 136 -3.73 19.45 1.85
CA GLN A 136 -3.42 19.83 3.23
C GLN A 136 -2.80 21.22 3.35
N GLU A 137 -1.87 21.61 2.46
CA GLU A 137 -1.31 22.97 2.46
C GLU A 137 -2.37 24.03 2.18
N LYS A 138 -3.25 23.81 1.19
CA LYS A 138 -4.35 24.73 0.87
C LYS A 138 -5.37 24.87 2.00
N ASP A 139 -5.70 23.75 2.65
CA ASP A 139 -6.64 23.74 3.77
C ASP A 139 -6.05 24.52 4.97
N LEU A 140 -4.72 24.59 5.12
CA LEU A 140 -4.07 25.41 6.14
C LEU A 140 -4.01 26.89 5.75
N GLU A 141 -3.67 27.22 4.50
CA GLU A 141 -3.67 28.60 3.99
C GLU A 141 -5.06 29.28 4.03
N GLN A 142 -6.15 28.52 4.01
CA GLN A 142 -7.52 29.05 4.15
C GLN A 142 -7.96 29.28 5.60
N ASN A 143 -7.25 28.71 6.58
CA ASN A 143 -7.58 28.80 8.00
C ASN A 143 -6.72 29.82 8.77
N ASP A 144 -5.75 30.47 8.09
CA ASP A 144 -4.95 31.61 8.56
C ASP A 144 -5.49 32.94 7.99
#